data_AF-A0AAE4P1J7-F1
#
_entry.id   AF-A0AAE4P1J7-F1
#
_cell.length_a   1.000
_cell.length_b   1.000
_cell.length_c   1.000
_cell.angle_alpha   90.00
_cell.angle_beta   90.00
_cell.angle_gamma   90.00
#
_symmetry.space_group_name_H-M   'P 1'
#
loop_
_entity.id
_entity.type
_entity.pdbx_description
1 polymer ?
#
loop_
_entity_poly.entity_id
_entity_poly.type
_entity_poly.pdbx_seq_one_letter_code
_entity_poly.pdbx_strand_id
1 'polypeptide(L)'
;MNFNGLEFSDYLNVFQKFSWGEWIIFSLVVNLFLYLFSIGLYQFVDKTCRKDKLQKKDHPVTKSDFLLSLLTVICNSFIMLLGVLLWKSEWITLDNNTPAGIIFLEVVALIFLMDFCMYLFHYAAHAPSIYKMLHGKHHEHISTNFLSLFVLHPFETIGFGLMMIVLLMCYNFSLTAIVIYLTINLIWGTIGHLNREFFPAKFDRMGIGTTRFHNLHHLDESKNFGFYTSIWDRFFGTYRN
;
A
#
# COMPACT_ATOMS: atom_id res chain seq x y z
N MET A 1 -32.28 -5.31 -27.22
CA MET A 1 -30.98 -5.79 -26.72
C MET A 1 -30.86 -5.33 -25.28
N ASN A 2 -31.04 -6.25 -24.32
CA ASN A 2 -30.77 -5.97 -22.92
C ASN A 2 -29.26 -5.87 -22.74
N PHE A 3 -28.77 -4.66 -22.48
CA PHE A 3 -27.47 -4.48 -21.83
C PHE A 3 -27.63 -4.87 -20.36
N ASN A 4 -27.82 -6.18 -20.09
CA ASN A 4 -27.53 -6.69 -18.77
C ASN A 4 -26.01 -6.73 -18.69
N GLY A 5 -25.45 -5.74 -17.99
CA GLY A 5 -24.03 -5.63 -17.74
C GLY A 5 -23.51 -6.95 -17.18
N LEU A 6 -22.29 -7.32 -17.62
CA LEU A 6 -21.53 -8.41 -17.05
C LEU A 6 -21.66 -8.36 -15.52
N GLU A 7 -22.25 -9.39 -14.92
CA GLU A 7 -22.25 -9.49 -13.47
C GLU A 7 -20.81 -9.72 -13.03
N PHE A 8 -20.44 -9.26 -11.83
CA PHE A 8 -19.03 -9.29 -11.41
C PHE A 8 -18.47 -10.73 -11.38
N SER A 9 -19.34 -11.73 -11.23
CA SER A 9 -19.08 -13.17 -11.38
C SER A 9 -18.52 -13.57 -12.75
N ASP A 10 -18.86 -12.85 -13.82
CA ASP A 10 -18.41 -13.14 -15.17
C ASP A 10 -16.91 -12.85 -15.35
N TYR A 11 -16.36 -11.90 -14.59
CA TYR A 11 -14.94 -11.56 -14.68
C TYR A 11 -14.03 -12.63 -14.10
N LEU A 12 -14.37 -13.26 -12.97
CA LEU A 12 -13.55 -14.37 -12.46
C LEU A 12 -13.52 -15.56 -13.42
N ASN A 13 -14.62 -15.84 -14.13
CA ASN A 13 -14.66 -16.88 -15.14
C ASN A 13 -13.72 -16.57 -16.33
N VAL A 14 -13.57 -15.30 -16.70
CA VAL A 14 -12.60 -14.86 -17.70
C VAL A 14 -11.17 -15.03 -17.17
N PHE A 15 -10.88 -14.53 -15.96
CA PHE A 15 -9.56 -14.59 -15.34
C PHE A 15 -9.10 -16.02 -15.03
N GLN A 16 -10.01 -16.94 -14.74
CA GLN A 16 -9.69 -18.36 -14.59
C GLN A 16 -9.09 -18.94 -15.88
N LYS A 17 -9.61 -18.54 -17.04
CA LYS A 17 -9.19 -19.04 -18.35
C LYS A 17 -7.88 -18.44 -18.86
N PHE A 18 -7.36 -17.38 -18.24
CA PHE A 18 -6.07 -16.79 -18.61
C PHE A 18 -4.93 -17.81 -18.47
N SER A 19 -4.11 -17.89 -19.51
CA SER A 19 -2.81 -18.53 -19.50
C SER A 19 -1.83 -17.80 -18.57
N TRP A 20 -0.72 -18.46 -18.21
CA TRP A 20 0.34 -17.83 -17.42
C TRP A 20 0.99 -16.64 -18.12
N GLY A 21 1.13 -16.68 -19.45
CA GLY A 21 1.64 -15.54 -20.23
C GLY A 21 0.74 -14.32 -20.13
N GLU A 22 -0.58 -14.52 -20.23
CA GLU A 22 -1.58 -13.45 -20.05
C GLU A 22 -1.56 -12.90 -18.63
N TRP A 23 -1.43 -13.74 -17.61
CA TRP A 23 -1.30 -13.31 -16.21
C TRP A 23 -0.02 -12.50 -15.95
N ILE A 24 1.11 -12.90 -16.54
CA ILE A 24 2.37 -12.14 -16.42
C ILE A 24 2.19 -10.74 -17.02
N ILE A 25 1.67 -10.65 -18.25
CA ILE A 25 1.42 -9.36 -18.90
C ILE A 25 0.41 -8.52 -18.10
N PHE A 26 -0.70 -9.13 -17.68
CA PHE A 26 -1.74 -8.45 -16.92
C PHE A 26 -1.21 -7.90 -15.59
N SER A 27 -0.45 -8.71 -14.83
CA SER A 27 0.15 -8.29 -13.56
C SER A 27 1.09 -7.09 -13.73
N LEU A 28 1.93 -7.10 -14.77
CA LEU A 28 2.85 -6.01 -15.05
C LEU A 28 2.11 -4.74 -15.48
N VAL A 29 1.12 -4.85 -16.36
CA VAL A 29 0.31 -3.71 -16.83
C VAL A 29 -0.46 -3.08 -15.68
N VAL A 30 -1.11 -3.88 -14.83
CA VAL A 30 -1.85 -3.37 -13.67
C VAL A 30 -0.91 -2.67 -12.69
N ASN A 31 0.22 -3.29 -12.33
CA ASN A 31 1.16 -2.67 -11.38
C ASN A 31 1.84 -1.42 -11.96
N LEU A 32 2.14 -1.39 -13.25
CA LEU A 32 2.64 -0.19 -13.92
C LEU A 32 1.59 0.92 -13.93
N PHE A 33 0.32 0.59 -14.21
CA PHE A 33 -0.77 1.55 -14.13
C PHE A 33 -0.94 2.12 -12.73
N LEU A 34 -0.94 1.29 -11.68
CA LEU A 34 -1.04 1.73 -10.28
C LEU A 34 0.13 2.62 -9.86
N TYR A 35 1.35 2.27 -10.31
CA TYR A 35 2.54 3.09 -10.11
C TYR A 35 2.40 4.48 -10.75
N LEU A 36 2.00 4.54 -12.02
CA LEU A 36 1.77 5.80 -12.73
C LEU A 36 0.60 6.60 -12.12
N PHE A 37 -0.45 5.92 -11.66
CA PHE A 37 -1.56 6.53 -10.95
C PHE A 37 -1.10 7.21 -9.65
N SER A 38 -0.28 6.53 -8.84
CA SER A 38 0.27 7.12 -7.61
C SER A 38 1.13 8.35 -7.92
N ILE A 39 1.98 8.31 -8.95
CA ILE A 39 2.78 9.46 -9.38
C ILE A 39 1.84 10.61 -9.79
N GLY A 40 0.82 10.32 -10.58
CA GLY A 40 -0.17 11.31 -11.02
C GLY A 40 -0.93 11.93 -9.85
N LEU A 41 -1.37 11.10 -8.88
CA LEU A 41 -2.04 11.55 -7.67
C LEU A 41 -1.14 12.45 -6.82
N TYR A 42 0.12 12.04 -6.60
CA TYR A 42 1.10 12.86 -5.89
C TYR A 42 1.24 14.22 -6.56
N GLN A 43 1.49 14.25 -7.88
CA GLN A 43 1.70 15.49 -8.61
C GLN A 43 0.46 16.38 -8.64
N PHE A 44 -0.73 15.78 -8.74
CA PHE A 44 -1.98 16.50 -8.65
C PHE A 44 -2.12 17.20 -7.30
N VAL A 45 -1.89 16.50 -6.19
CA VAL A 45 -2.01 17.08 -4.86
C VAL A 45 -0.91 18.12 -4.60
N ASP A 46 0.34 17.87 -5.00
CA ASP A 46 1.43 18.85 -4.80
C ASP A 46 1.19 20.17 -5.56
N LYS A 47 0.54 20.12 -6.73
CA LYS A 47 0.18 21.31 -7.52
C LYS A 47 -1.08 22.02 -7.05
N THR A 48 -2.03 21.30 -6.43
CA THR A 48 -3.34 21.86 -6.06
C THR A 48 -3.46 22.24 -4.58
N CYS A 49 -2.68 21.59 -3.70
CA CYS A 49 -2.69 21.86 -2.27
C CYS A 49 -1.98 23.19 -1.96
N ARG A 50 -2.73 24.13 -1.36
CA ARG A 50 -2.25 25.48 -1.05
C ARG A 50 -1.46 25.58 0.26
N LYS A 51 -1.36 24.51 1.04
CA LYS A 51 -0.60 24.52 2.30
C LYS A 51 0.89 24.45 2.01
N ASP A 52 1.70 25.02 2.90
CA ASP A 52 3.17 24.96 2.81
C ASP A 52 3.70 23.53 2.84
N LYS A 53 4.90 23.36 2.27
CA LYS A 53 5.62 22.09 2.36
C LYS A 53 6.01 21.80 3.81
N LEU A 54 5.92 20.53 4.21
CA LEU A 54 6.38 20.06 5.51
C LEU A 54 7.91 20.17 5.61
N GLN A 55 8.60 19.77 4.55
CA GLN A 55 10.05 19.90 4.40
C GLN A 55 10.40 20.92 3.32
N LYS A 56 11.18 21.93 3.68
CA LYS A 56 11.54 23.04 2.76
C LYS A 56 12.50 22.64 1.65
N LYS A 57 13.42 21.71 1.94
CA LYS A 57 14.41 21.22 0.98
C LYS A 57 13.88 19.96 0.34
N ASP A 58 13.74 19.96 -0.98
CA ASP A 58 13.29 18.78 -1.71
C ASP A 58 14.39 17.70 -1.77
N HIS A 59 14.00 16.43 -1.66
CA HIS A 59 14.89 15.31 -1.91
C HIS A 59 14.96 15.04 -3.43
N PRO A 60 16.17 15.09 -4.04
CA PRO A 60 16.32 14.86 -5.47
C PRO A 60 16.02 13.39 -5.82
N VAL A 61 15.36 13.16 -6.95
CA VAL A 61 15.19 11.78 -7.47
C VAL A 61 16.50 11.34 -8.10
N THR A 62 17.09 10.28 -7.55
CA THR A 62 18.34 9.70 -8.05
C THR A 62 18.07 8.52 -9.00
N LYS A 63 19.12 8.07 -9.70
CA LYS A 63 19.02 6.87 -10.56
C LYS A 63 18.67 5.62 -9.77
N SER A 64 19.20 5.47 -8.54
CA SER A 64 18.90 4.31 -7.70
C SER A 64 17.45 4.33 -7.23
N ASP A 65 16.89 5.50 -6.91
CA ASP A 65 15.47 5.62 -6.55
C ASP A 65 14.57 5.18 -7.69
N PHE A 66 14.88 5.62 -8.92
CA PHE A 66 14.14 5.19 -10.10
C PHE A 66 14.24 3.67 -10.32
N LEU A 67 15.45 3.10 -10.23
CA LEU A 67 15.63 1.65 -10.40
C LEU A 67 14.92 0.84 -9.31
N LEU A 68 14.98 1.27 -8.04
CA LEU A 68 14.26 0.62 -6.94
C LEU A 68 12.75 0.74 -7.11
N SER A 69 12.24 1.89 -7.56
CA SER A 69 10.82 2.05 -7.82
C SER A 69 10.31 1.10 -8.92
N LEU A 70 11.08 0.90 -10.00
CA LEU A 70 10.76 -0.09 -11.03
C LEU A 70 10.87 -1.52 -10.50
N LEU A 71 11.85 -1.80 -9.64
CA LEU A 71 11.98 -3.11 -9.01
C LEU A 71 10.80 -3.41 -8.08
N THR A 72 10.27 -2.41 -7.38
CA THR A 72 9.03 -2.53 -6.59
C THR A 72 7.84 -2.90 -7.47
N VAL A 73 7.71 -2.34 -8.67
CA VAL A 73 6.67 -2.74 -9.64
C VAL A 73 6.82 -4.20 -10.06
N ILE A 74 8.05 -4.67 -10.28
CA ILE A 74 8.33 -6.08 -10.60
C ILE A 74 7.98 -6.99 -9.42
N CYS A 75 8.39 -6.63 -8.20
CA CYS A 75 8.09 -7.38 -6.98
C CYS A 75 6.58 -7.46 -6.71
N ASN A 76 5.84 -6.36 -6.88
CA ASN A 76 4.38 -6.37 -6.73
C ASN A 76 3.71 -7.23 -7.81
N SER A 77 4.22 -7.22 -9.04
CA SER A 77 3.75 -8.11 -10.11
C SER A 77 3.99 -9.59 -9.75
N PHE A 78 5.16 -9.91 -9.17
CA PHE A 78 5.45 -11.24 -8.66
C PHE A 78 4.51 -11.67 -7.52
N ILE A 79 4.24 -10.79 -6.55
CA ILE A 79 3.28 -11.07 -5.46
C ILE A 79 1.88 -11.33 -6.01
N MET A 80 1.44 -10.55 -7.00
CA MET A 80 0.15 -10.76 -7.66
C MET A 80 0.09 -12.14 -8.35
N LEU A 81 1.16 -12.52 -9.06
CA LEU A 81 1.26 -13.85 -9.67
C LEU A 81 1.25 -14.98 -8.63
N LEU A 82 1.91 -14.79 -7.48
CA LEU A 82 1.86 -15.72 -6.37
C LEU A 82 0.42 -15.85 -5.81
N GLY A 83 -0.30 -14.73 -5.65
CA GLY A 83 -1.70 -14.75 -5.24
C GLY A 83 -2.60 -15.49 -6.25
N VAL A 84 -2.39 -15.27 -7.55
CA VAL A 84 -3.10 -16.01 -8.61
C VAL A 84 -2.78 -17.50 -8.57
N LEU A 85 -1.52 -17.87 -8.35
CA LEU A 85 -1.11 -19.28 -8.20
C LEU A 85 -1.83 -19.95 -7.04
N LEU A 86 -1.88 -19.29 -5.88
CA LEU A 86 -2.54 -19.81 -4.69
C LEU A 86 -4.05 -19.88 -4.88
N TRP A 87 -4.66 -18.90 -5.56
CA TRP A 87 -6.08 -18.92 -5.92
C TRP A 87 -6.43 -20.07 -6.88
N LYS A 88 -5.66 -20.23 -7.96
CA LYS A 88 -5.84 -21.33 -8.92
C LYS A 88 -5.57 -22.71 -8.32
N SER A 89 -4.79 -22.77 -7.25
CA SER A 89 -4.49 -23.99 -6.50
C SER A 89 -5.42 -24.21 -5.30
N GLU A 90 -6.49 -23.42 -5.18
CA GLU A 90 -7.51 -23.53 -4.11
C GLU A 90 -7.02 -23.25 -2.68
N TRP A 91 -5.81 -22.69 -2.53
CA TRP A 91 -5.29 -22.21 -1.23
C TRP A 91 -5.87 -20.85 -0.83
N ILE A 92 -6.30 -20.06 -1.80
CA ILE A 92 -7.06 -18.81 -1.60
C ILE A 92 -8.41 -19.00 -2.27
N THR A 93 -9.49 -18.72 -1.55
CA THR A 93 -10.85 -18.69 -2.13
C THR A 93 -11.37 -17.27 -2.10
N LEU A 94 -11.92 -16.82 -3.23
CA LEU A 94 -12.50 -15.49 -3.38
C LEU A 94 -14.02 -15.60 -3.41
N ASP A 95 -14.71 -14.83 -2.57
CA ASP A 95 -16.17 -14.72 -2.64
C ASP A 95 -16.56 -13.61 -3.64
N ASN A 96 -17.59 -13.88 -4.44
CA ASN A 96 -18.12 -12.96 -5.43
C ASN A 96 -19.59 -12.61 -5.21
N ASN A 97 -20.25 -13.28 -4.28
CA ASN A 97 -21.67 -13.08 -4.00
C ASN A 97 -21.89 -12.61 -2.57
N THR A 98 -21.07 -11.64 -2.16
CA THR A 98 -21.04 -11.11 -0.81
C THR A 98 -21.95 -9.88 -0.71
N PRO A 99 -22.91 -9.83 0.23
CA PRO A 99 -23.76 -8.65 0.42
C PRO A 99 -22.94 -7.39 0.76
N ALA A 100 -23.39 -6.22 0.31
CA ALA A 100 -22.66 -4.96 0.49
C ALA A 100 -22.30 -4.64 1.95
N GLY A 101 -23.16 -5.00 2.91
CA GLY A 101 -22.86 -4.83 4.34
C GLY A 101 -21.68 -5.68 4.82
N ILE A 102 -21.54 -6.90 4.30
CA ILE A 102 -20.41 -7.77 4.60
C ILE A 102 -19.14 -7.28 3.88
N ILE A 103 -19.24 -6.84 2.62
CA ILE A 103 -18.11 -6.20 1.91
C ILE A 103 -17.55 -5.02 2.71
N PHE A 104 -18.42 -4.17 3.26
CA PHE A 104 -17.98 -3.05 4.11
C PHE A 104 -17.21 -3.53 5.35
N LEU A 105 -17.73 -4.54 6.06
CA LEU A 105 -17.05 -5.11 7.23
C LEU A 105 -15.71 -5.75 6.86
N GLU A 106 -15.63 -6.43 5.72
CA GLU A 106 -14.39 -7.01 5.19
C GLU A 106 -13.35 -5.95 4.85
N VAL A 107 -13.74 -4.84 4.23
CA VAL A 107 -12.84 -3.70 3.98
C VAL A 107 -12.31 -3.13 5.30
N VAL A 108 -13.20 -2.93 6.28
CA VAL A 108 -12.79 -2.46 7.62
C VAL A 108 -11.82 -3.46 8.27
N ALA A 109 -12.13 -4.76 8.21
CA ALA A 109 -11.25 -5.81 8.74
C ALA A 109 -9.88 -5.80 8.05
N LEU A 110 -9.83 -5.73 6.72
CA LEU A 110 -8.58 -5.65 5.96
C LEU A 110 -7.76 -4.41 6.36
N ILE A 111 -8.39 -3.25 6.53
CA ILE A 111 -7.70 -2.04 6.99
C ILE A 111 -7.03 -2.29 8.35
N PHE A 112 -7.77 -2.76 9.36
CA PHE A 112 -7.21 -2.95 10.70
C PHE A 112 -6.18 -4.08 10.80
N LEU A 113 -6.43 -5.21 10.14
CA LEU A 113 -5.51 -6.34 10.12
C LEU A 113 -4.21 -5.98 9.41
N MET A 114 -4.31 -5.35 8.23
CA MET A 114 -3.12 -4.91 7.51
C MET A 114 -2.42 -3.76 8.23
N ASP A 115 -3.12 -2.82 8.87
CA ASP A 115 -2.47 -1.77 9.68
C ASP A 115 -1.61 -2.38 10.78
N PHE A 116 -2.12 -3.41 11.47
CA PHE A 116 -1.38 -4.10 12.52
C PHE A 116 -0.18 -4.88 11.98
N CYS A 117 -0.37 -5.66 10.90
CA CYS A 117 0.71 -6.40 10.26
C CYS A 117 1.82 -5.46 9.74
N MET A 118 1.42 -4.36 9.10
CA MET A 118 2.36 -3.35 8.60
C MET A 118 3.07 -2.63 9.75
N TYR A 119 2.37 -2.30 10.84
CA TYR A 119 3.01 -1.74 12.04
C TYR A 119 4.13 -2.66 12.56
N LEU A 120 3.83 -3.95 12.75
CA LEU A 120 4.81 -4.92 13.25
C LEU A 120 6.00 -5.08 12.30
N PHE A 121 5.74 -5.15 10.99
CA PHE A 121 6.77 -5.27 9.98
C PHE A 121 7.66 -4.04 9.90
N HIS A 122 7.03 -2.87 9.91
CA HIS A 122 7.73 -1.61 9.83
C HIS A 122 8.59 -1.41 11.07
N TYR A 123 8.05 -1.66 12.26
CA TYR A 123 8.83 -1.69 13.50
C TYR A 123 10.02 -2.66 13.41
N ALA A 124 9.81 -3.88 12.88
CA ALA A 124 10.89 -4.84 12.69
C ALA A 124 11.92 -4.39 11.65
N ALA A 125 11.51 -3.74 10.56
CA ALA A 125 12.39 -3.21 9.53
C ALA A 125 13.35 -2.13 10.06
N HIS A 126 12.96 -1.46 11.15
CA HIS A 126 13.79 -0.51 11.91
C HIS A 126 14.73 -1.15 12.94
N ALA A 127 14.76 -2.48 13.04
CA ALA A 127 15.72 -3.14 13.93
C ALA A 127 17.17 -2.83 13.49
N PRO A 128 18.08 -2.44 14.41
CA PRO A 128 19.41 -1.94 14.07
C PRO A 128 20.26 -2.86 13.18
N SER A 129 20.04 -4.18 13.28
CA SER A 129 20.75 -5.20 12.49
C SER A 129 20.35 -5.25 11.02
N ILE A 130 19.14 -4.80 10.66
CA ILE A 130 18.60 -4.90 9.29
C ILE A 130 18.21 -3.54 8.68
N TYR A 131 18.02 -2.50 9.51
CA TYR A 131 17.58 -1.17 9.10
C TYR A 131 18.36 -0.62 7.89
N LYS A 132 19.69 -0.54 7.99
CA LYS A 132 20.52 0.04 6.91
C LYS A 132 20.37 -0.70 5.57
N MET A 133 20.09 -2.00 5.62
CA MET A 133 19.95 -2.83 4.43
C MET A 133 18.55 -2.73 3.83
N LEU A 134 17.53 -2.77 4.67
CA LEU A 134 16.14 -2.83 4.23
C LEU A 134 15.58 -1.41 4.08
N HIS A 135 15.48 -0.67 5.18
CA HIS A 135 14.65 0.53 5.23
C HIS A 135 15.45 1.84 5.18
N GLY A 136 16.78 1.80 5.37
CA GLY A 136 17.63 2.99 5.38
C GLY A 136 17.59 3.79 4.07
N LYS A 137 17.49 3.10 2.92
CA LYS A 137 17.37 3.75 1.61
C LYS A 137 16.04 4.52 1.48
N HIS A 138 14.96 4.00 2.06
CA HIS A 138 13.68 4.69 2.11
C HIS A 138 13.77 5.98 2.94
N HIS A 139 14.47 5.93 4.09
CA HIS A 139 14.67 7.08 4.99
C HIS A 139 15.62 8.15 4.49
N GLU A 140 16.34 7.93 3.39
CA GLU A 140 17.02 9.03 2.70
C GLU A 140 16.02 10.10 2.22
N HIS A 141 14.75 9.72 2.02
CA HIS A 141 13.65 10.58 1.57
C HIS A 141 12.95 11.35 2.70
N ILE A 142 13.71 11.99 3.61
CA ILE A 142 13.15 12.83 4.69
C ILE A 142 12.11 13.83 4.16
N SER A 143 12.44 14.45 3.02
CA SER A 143 11.51 15.21 2.19
C SER A 143 11.00 14.29 1.09
N THR A 144 9.86 13.65 1.34
CA THR A 144 9.29 12.66 0.43
C THR A 144 8.92 13.28 -0.91
N ASN A 145 8.95 12.45 -1.97
CA ASN A 145 8.61 12.85 -3.33
C ASN A 145 7.73 11.80 -4.01
N PHE A 146 7.37 12.03 -5.28
CA PHE A 146 6.44 11.20 -6.03
C PHE A 146 6.87 9.73 -6.21
N LEU A 147 8.15 9.39 -5.97
CA LEU A 147 8.64 8.02 -5.98
C LEU A 147 8.79 7.39 -4.59
N SER A 148 8.80 8.17 -3.52
CA SER A 148 9.19 7.70 -2.17
C SER A 148 8.41 6.47 -1.70
N LEU A 149 7.12 6.37 -2.03
CA LEU A 149 6.29 5.19 -1.72
C LEU A 149 6.85 3.89 -2.33
N PHE A 150 7.50 3.96 -3.49
CA PHE A 150 8.02 2.82 -4.24
C PHE A 150 9.53 2.62 -4.08
N VAL A 151 10.24 3.56 -3.43
CA VAL A 151 11.66 3.38 -3.10
C VAL A 151 11.76 2.54 -1.83
N LEU A 152 11.67 1.23 -2.03
CA LEU A 152 11.72 0.21 -0.98
C LEU A 152 12.71 -0.88 -1.40
N HIS A 153 13.32 -1.53 -0.41
CA HIS A 153 14.11 -2.72 -0.66
C HIS A 153 13.18 -3.88 -1.09
N PRO A 154 13.59 -4.78 -2.02
CA PRO A 154 12.73 -5.87 -2.49
C PRO A 154 12.12 -6.75 -1.39
N PHE A 155 12.87 -7.02 -0.32
CA PHE A 155 12.35 -7.75 0.84
C PHE A 155 11.20 -7.03 1.56
N GLU A 156 11.18 -5.71 1.55
CA GLU A 156 10.08 -4.94 2.13
C GLU A 156 8.84 -5.05 1.25
N THR A 157 9.00 -4.82 -0.05
CA THR A 157 7.92 -4.93 -1.03
C THR A 157 7.30 -6.33 -1.01
N ILE A 158 8.13 -7.38 -1.03
CA ILE A 158 7.68 -8.77 -0.92
C ILE A 158 7.02 -9.02 0.44
N GLY A 159 7.61 -8.51 1.55
CA GLY A 159 7.07 -8.67 2.90
C GLY A 159 5.66 -8.10 3.04
N PHE A 160 5.44 -6.85 2.60
CA PHE A 160 4.11 -6.24 2.57
C PHE A 160 3.13 -7.03 1.70
N GLY A 161 3.57 -7.51 0.54
CA GLY A 161 2.76 -8.35 -0.33
C GLY A 161 2.36 -9.68 0.32
N LEU A 162 3.29 -10.34 1.00
CA LEU A 162 3.06 -11.62 1.68
C LEU A 162 2.07 -11.49 2.84
N MET A 163 2.00 -10.34 3.52
CA MET A 163 0.98 -10.11 4.55
C MET A 163 -0.42 -10.20 3.98
N MET A 164 -0.64 -9.59 2.83
CA MET A 164 -1.92 -9.67 2.14
C MET A 164 -2.22 -11.11 1.76
N ILE A 165 -1.24 -11.84 1.19
CA ILE A 165 -1.40 -13.26 0.84
C ILE A 165 -1.79 -14.10 2.06
N VAL A 166 -1.12 -13.92 3.21
CA VAL A 166 -1.44 -14.65 4.44
C VAL A 166 -2.87 -14.39 4.88
N LEU A 167 -3.34 -13.13 4.86
CA LEU A 167 -4.73 -12.82 5.21
C LEU A 167 -5.72 -13.48 4.24
N LEU A 168 -5.44 -13.46 2.94
CA LEU A 168 -6.28 -14.11 1.92
C LEU A 168 -6.32 -15.64 2.02
N MET A 169 -5.29 -16.26 2.60
CA MET A 169 -5.30 -17.70 2.90
C MET A 169 -6.08 -18.01 4.19
N CYS A 170 -6.15 -17.08 5.13
CA CYS A 170 -6.85 -17.28 6.40
C CYS A 170 -8.36 -17.02 6.33
N TYR A 171 -8.82 -16.24 5.34
CA TYR A 171 -10.23 -15.90 5.20
C TYR A 171 -10.60 -15.65 3.73
N ASN A 172 -11.81 -16.09 3.36
CA ASN A 172 -12.35 -15.99 2.00
C ASN A 172 -12.95 -14.60 1.78
N PHE A 173 -12.11 -13.59 1.56
CA PHE A 173 -12.57 -12.23 1.31
C PHE A 173 -13.31 -12.11 -0.02
N SER A 174 -14.28 -11.20 -0.05
CA SER A 174 -14.89 -10.78 -1.30
C SER A 174 -13.83 -10.16 -2.22
N LEU A 175 -13.85 -10.53 -3.50
CA LEU A 175 -13.00 -9.88 -4.51
C LEU A 175 -13.19 -8.35 -4.49
N THR A 176 -14.43 -7.89 -4.33
CA THR A 176 -14.74 -6.46 -4.26
C THR A 176 -14.10 -5.81 -3.03
N ALA A 177 -14.13 -6.47 -1.86
CA ALA A 177 -13.49 -5.95 -0.65
C ALA A 177 -11.97 -5.83 -0.83
N ILE A 178 -11.34 -6.83 -1.45
CA ILE A 178 -9.90 -6.84 -1.76
C ILE A 178 -9.54 -5.66 -2.67
N VAL A 179 -10.27 -5.47 -3.77
CA VAL A 179 -10.02 -4.38 -4.72
C VAL A 179 -10.20 -3.00 -4.07
N ILE A 180 -11.26 -2.82 -3.27
CA ILE A 180 -11.48 -1.58 -2.52
C ILE A 180 -10.34 -1.34 -1.55
N TYR A 181 -9.94 -2.35 -0.77
CA TYR A 181 -8.84 -2.24 0.17
C TYR A 181 -7.52 -1.90 -0.54
N LEU A 182 -7.14 -2.59 -1.62
CA LEU A 182 -5.91 -2.31 -2.36
C LEU A 182 -5.91 -0.89 -2.95
N THR A 183 -7.07 -0.40 -3.38
CA THR A 183 -7.24 0.98 -3.85
C THR A 183 -7.03 1.98 -2.72
N ILE A 184 -7.65 1.74 -1.56
CA ILE A 184 -7.44 2.54 -0.35
C ILE A 184 -5.96 2.51 0.06
N ASN A 185 -5.33 1.34 0.07
CA ASN A 185 -3.92 1.16 0.42
C ASN A 185 -3.00 2.03 -0.44
N LEU A 186 -3.18 1.99 -1.77
CA LEU A 186 -2.40 2.79 -2.68
C LEU A 186 -2.62 4.30 -2.44
N ILE A 187 -3.89 4.73 -2.41
CA ILE A 187 -4.23 6.14 -2.23
C ILE A 187 -3.68 6.66 -0.89
N TRP A 188 -3.87 5.91 0.20
CA TRP A 188 -3.41 6.28 1.54
C TRP A 188 -1.89 6.28 1.64
N GLY A 189 -1.22 5.30 1.03
CA GLY A 189 0.24 5.27 0.92
C GLY A 189 0.81 6.46 0.18
N THR A 190 0.20 6.84 -0.96
CA THR A 190 0.60 8.04 -1.71
C THR A 190 0.41 9.30 -0.87
N ILE A 191 -0.74 9.40 -0.18
CA ILE A 191 -1.10 10.50 0.70
C ILE A 191 -0.12 10.62 1.89
N GLY A 192 0.24 9.51 2.52
CA GLY A 192 1.20 9.47 3.62
C GLY A 192 2.58 9.99 3.22
N HIS A 193 2.97 9.82 1.96
CA HIS A 193 4.25 10.26 1.42
C HIS A 193 4.20 11.63 0.71
N LEU A 194 3.12 12.40 0.83
CA LEU A 194 3.12 13.78 0.34
C LEU A 194 4.08 14.64 1.17
N ASN A 195 4.67 15.68 0.56
CA ASN A 195 5.39 16.70 1.31
C ASN A 195 4.48 17.88 1.72
N ARG A 196 3.16 17.71 1.67
CA ARG A 196 2.16 18.72 2.06
C ARG A 196 1.02 18.07 2.83
N GLU A 197 0.81 18.53 4.04
CA GLU A 197 -0.30 18.07 4.87
C GLU A 197 -1.62 18.63 4.34
N PHE A 198 -2.52 17.79 3.83
CA PHE A 198 -3.85 18.24 3.44
C PHE A 198 -4.91 17.99 4.52
N PHE A 199 -4.70 17.04 5.44
CA PHE A 199 -5.62 16.74 6.52
C PHE A 199 -5.71 17.89 7.55
N PRO A 200 -6.84 18.00 8.26
CA PRO A 200 -6.96 18.88 9.42
C PRO A 200 -6.15 18.36 10.62
N ALA A 201 -5.52 19.24 11.39
CA ALA A 201 -4.69 18.86 12.55
C ALA A 201 -5.42 18.03 13.64
N LYS A 202 -6.76 18.03 13.68
CA LYS A 202 -7.53 17.19 14.60
C LYS A 202 -7.41 15.69 14.28
N PHE A 203 -7.04 15.32 13.04
CA PHE A 203 -6.95 13.92 12.60
C PHE A 203 -5.82 13.18 13.33
N ASP A 204 -4.70 13.85 13.59
CA ASP A 204 -3.59 13.33 14.40
C ASP A 204 -4.07 12.89 15.80
N ARG A 205 -5.01 13.66 16.39
CA ARG A 205 -5.61 13.38 17.71
C ARG A 205 -6.65 12.26 17.66
N MET A 206 -7.27 12.03 16.51
CA MET A 206 -8.28 10.99 16.30
C MET A 206 -7.67 9.61 15.99
N GLY A 207 -6.34 9.51 16.00
CA GLY A 207 -5.66 8.25 15.71
C GLY A 207 -5.46 7.98 14.22
N ILE A 208 -5.72 8.94 13.33
CA ILE A 208 -5.58 8.76 11.88
C ILE A 208 -4.12 9.00 11.47
N GLY A 209 -3.56 8.10 10.66
CA GLY A 209 -2.24 8.24 10.03
C GLY A 209 -2.29 9.26 8.91
N THR A 210 -1.83 10.48 9.20
CA THR A 210 -1.79 11.62 8.28
C THR A 210 -0.45 11.71 7.54
N THR A 211 -0.36 12.61 6.56
CA THR A 211 0.90 12.95 5.90
C THR A 211 1.94 13.43 6.91
N ARG A 212 1.55 14.29 7.86
CA ARG A 212 2.43 14.79 8.91
C ARG A 212 2.88 13.66 9.84
N PHE A 213 2.00 12.72 10.18
CA PHE A 213 2.34 11.58 11.02
C PHE A 213 3.49 10.75 10.42
N HIS A 214 3.40 10.41 9.14
CA HIS A 214 4.46 9.68 8.43
C HIS A 214 5.69 10.56 8.15
N ASN A 215 5.51 11.85 7.88
CA ASN A 215 6.66 12.75 7.73
C ASN A 215 7.47 12.89 9.03
N LEU A 216 6.81 12.87 10.20
CA LEU A 216 7.49 12.83 11.50
C LEU A 216 8.26 11.52 11.70
N HIS A 217 7.77 10.40 11.16
CA HIS A 217 8.51 9.14 11.15
C HIS A 217 9.80 9.25 10.33
N HIS A 218 9.75 9.86 9.14
CA HIS A 218 10.93 10.15 8.31
C HIS A 218 11.94 11.11 8.97
N LEU A 219 11.52 11.88 9.99
CA LEU A 219 12.40 12.74 10.79
C LEU A 219 12.95 12.03 12.05
N ASP A 220 12.22 11.06 12.57
CA ASP A 220 12.56 10.26 13.75
C ASP A 220 12.15 8.82 13.51
N GLU A 221 13.08 8.06 12.94
CA GLU A 221 12.93 6.65 12.56
C GLU A 221 12.56 5.72 13.73
N SER A 222 12.61 6.20 14.98
CA SER A 222 12.26 5.43 16.19
C SER A 222 10.78 5.53 16.60
N LYS A 223 9.95 6.31 15.88
CA LYS A 223 8.56 6.62 16.24
C LYS A 223 7.62 6.52 15.05
N ASN A 224 6.32 6.39 15.30
CA ASN A 224 5.25 6.47 14.29
C ASN A 224 5.36 5.41 13.16
N PHE A 225 5.30 4.13 13.52
CA PHE A 225 5.42 3.02 12.57
C PHE A 225 4.11 2.65 11.87
N GLY A 226 2.96 3.10 12.37
CA GLY A 226 1.65 2.83 11.79
C GLY A 226 1.48 3.39 10.38
N PHE A 227 0.50 2.87 9.64
CA PHE A 227 0.29 3.25 8.25
C PHE A 227 -1.01 4.03 8.05
N TYR A 228 -2.16 3.42 8.39
CA TYR A 228 -3.46 4.08 8.34
C TYR A 228 -3.82 4.75 9.66
N THR A 229 -3.33 4.21 10.77
CA THR A 229 -3.67 4.70 12.11
C THR A 229 -2.43 4.81 13.01
N SER A 230 -2.54 5.65 14.04
CA SER A 230 -1.57 5.70 15.16
C SER A 230 -2.03 4.88 16.37
N ILE A 231 -3.03 4.00 16.20
CA ILE A 231 -3.60 3.21 17.30
C ILE A 231 -2.52 2.30 17.89
N TRP A 232 -1.80 1.58 17.04
CA TRP A 232 -0.73 0.68 17.45
C TRP A 232 0.45 1.43 18.06
N ASP A 233 0.82 2.57 17.49
CA ASP A 233 1.85 3.43 18.07
C ASP A 233 1.51 3.94 19.46
N ARG A 234 0.25 4.28 19.70
CA ARG A 234 -0.23 4.69 21.03
C ARG A 234 -0.24 3.51 21.99
N PHE A 235 -0.65 2.34 21.52
CA PHE A 235 -0.72 1.12 22.31
C PHE A 235 0.67 0.65 22.77
N PHE A 236 1.65 0.64 21.86
CA PHE A 236 3.03 0.18 22.15
C PHE A 236 3.99 1.31 22.57
N GLY A 237 3.52 2.55 22.69
CA GLY A 237 4.34 3.68 23.16
C GLY A 237 5.36 4.21 22.14
N THR A 238 5.12 3.99 20.84
CA THR A 238 5.94 4.51 19.74
C THR A 238 5.36 5.76 19.08
N TYR A 239 4.26 6.32 19.60
CA TYR A 239 3.63 7.54 19.07
C TYR A 239 4.40 8.83 19.39
N ARG A 240 4.48 9.72 18.39
CA ARG A 240 5.00 11.09 18.49
C ARG A 240 4.11 12.06 17.70
N ASN A 241 3.83 13.22 18.28
CA ASN A 241 3.09 14.34 17.67
C ASN A 241 4.02 15.49 17.28
#